data_AF-A0AB36Z347-F1
#
_entry.id   AF-A0AB36Z347-F1
#
_cell.length_a   1.000
_cell.length_b   1.000
_cell.length_c   1.000
_cell.angle_alpha   90.00
_cell.angle_beta   90.00
_cell.angle_gamma   90.00
#
_symmetry.space_group_name_H-M   'P 1'
#
loop_
_entity.id
_entity.type
_entity.pdbx_description
1 polymer ?
#
loop_
_entity_poly.entity_id
_entity_poly.type
_entity_poly.pdbx_seq_one_letter_code
_entity_poly.pdbx_strand_id
1 'polypeptide(L)'
;MNTLTIPQIFAQLSFYQENYLDIIQDFTQYFTSVHGAEIRLWPLAAKQLYLGDLLQLWFAEKWLVEKERQFSFEIFLNAPEIQPKDLFIYAISGNLITGSNQSKVWQTSTAQTQELSLANVSRHYFEYQALTQPKAVQAPQAKWGML
;
A
#
# COMPACT_ATOMS: atom_id res chain seq x y z
N MET A 1 12.49 -17.19 1.08
CA MET A 1 12.00 -15.83 0.73
C MET A 1 11.90 -15.06 2.03
N ASN A 2 12.50 -13.87 2.11
CA ASN A 2 12.45 -13.07 3.33
C ASN A 2 11.13 -12.28 3.33
N THR A 3 10.28 -12.52 4.33
CA THR A 3 9.07 -11.72 4.54
C THR A 3 9.43 -10.42 5.26
N LEU A 4 9.12 -9.29 4.65
CA LEU A 4 9.35 -7.97 5.25
C LEU A 4 8.28 -7.64 6.28
N THR A 5 8.62 -6.84 7.28
CA THR A 5 7.67 -6.20 8.18
C THR A 5 7.51 -4.72 7.84
N ILE A 6 6.39 -4.12 8.23
CA ILE A 6 6.16 -2.69 8.03
C ILE A 6 7.27 -1.82 8.67
N PRO A 7 7.71 -2.05 9.93
CA PRO A 7 8.85 -1.34 10.50
C PRO A 7 10.13 -1.43 9.65
N GLN A 8 10.44 -2.60 9.08
CA GLN A 8 11.62 -2.79 8.21
C GLN A 8 11.52 -1.97 6.93
N ILE A 9 10.34 -1.88 6.33
CA ILE A 9 10.12 -1.06 5.14
C ILE A 9 10.36 0.41 5.46
N PHE A 10 9.79 0.92 6.56
CA PHE A 10 9.95 2.32 6.96
C PHE A 10 11.36 2.67 7.45
N ALA A 11 12.09 1.74 8.05
CA ALA A 11 13.50 1.92 8.39
C ALA A 11 14.40 2.15 7.17
N GLN A 12 13.94 1.74 5.98
CA GLN A 12 14.64 1.89 4.70
C GLN A 12 13.80 2.65 3.66
N LEU A 13 12.87 3.52 4.11
CA LEU A 13 11.91 4.17 3.21
C LEU A 13 12.59 4.94 2.07
N SER A 14 13.69 5.65 2.35
CA SER A 14 14.45 6.39 1.34
C SER A 14 15.00 5.48 0.24
N PHE A 15 15.50 4.29 0.60
CA PHE A 15 15.95 3.31 -0.39
C PHE A 15 14.80 2.90 -1.33
N TYR A 16 13.61 2.64 -0.80
CA TYR A 16 12.45 2.29 -1.61
C TYR A 16 11.96 3.45 -2.49
N GLN A 17 12.10 4.69 -2.03
CA GLN A 17 11.79 5.88 -2.83
C GLN A 17 12.77 6.05 -3.99
N GLU A 18 14.07 5.92 -3.72
CA GLU A 18 15.12 6.06 -4.73
C GLU A 18 15.06 4.95 -5.80
N ASN A 19 14.69 3.73 -5.41
CA ASN A 19 14.66 2.56 -6.28
C ASN A 19 13.24 2.16 -6.71
N TYR A 20 12.26 3.05 -6.54
CA TYR A 20 10.83 2.74 -6.73
C TYR A 20 10.53 2.12 -8.09
N LEU A 21 11.01 2.74 -9.17
CA LEU A 21 10.72 2.29 -10.54
C LEU A 21 11.31 0.91 -10.84
N ASP A 22 12.50 0.62 -10.32
CA ASP A 22 13.16 -0.67 -10.50
C ASP A 22 12.38 -1.78 -9.76
N ILE A 23 11.96 -1.50 -8.53
CA ILE A 23 11.22 -2.45 -7.69
C ILE A 23 9.87 -2.80 -8.31
N ILE A 24 9.11 -1.82 -8.83
CA ILE A 24 7.78 -2.08 -9.38
C ILE A 24 7.82 -2.81 -10.73
N GLN A 25 8.96 -2.79 -11.43
CA GLN A 25 9.15 -3.45 -12.72
C GLN A 25 9.76 -4.86 -12.57
N ASP A 26 10.49 -5.11 -11.48
CA ASP A 26 11.09 -6.41 -11.18
C ASP A 26 10.09 -7.36 -10.49
N PHE A 27 9.81 -8.50 -11.12
CA PHE A 27 8.86 -9.49 -10.59
C PHE A 27 9.25 -10.02 -9.20
N THR A 28 10.52 -10.31 -8.97
CA THR A 28 10.98 -10.90 -7.70
C THR A 28 10.92 -9.88 -6.57
N GLN A 29 11.30 -8.63 -6.84
CA GLN A 29 11.25 -7.55 -5.86
C GLN A 29 9.81 -7.13 -5.57
N TYR A 30 8.98 -6.97 -6.61
CA TYR A 30 7.57 -6.61 -6.48
C TYR A 30 6.83 -7.56 -5.54
N PHE A 31 6.95 -8.87 -5.78
CA PHE A 31 6.24 -9.92 -5.04
C PHE A 31 6.94 -10.32 -3.73
N THR A 32 7.79 -9.46 -3.17
CA THR A 32 8.32 -9.64 -1.81
C THR A 32 7.16 -9.59 -0.81
N SER A 33 6.98 -10.67 -0.04
CA SER A 33 5.89 -10.78 0.93
C SER A 33 6.06 -9.80 2.08
N VAL A 34 4.95 -9.21 2.52
CA VAL A 34 4.92 -8.28 3.66
C VAL A 34 3.98 -8.82 4.74
N HIS A 35 4.51 -9.01 5.94
CA HIS A 35 3.79 -9.61 7.05
C HIS A 35 2.58 -8.75 7.45
N GLY A 36 1.39 -9.37 7.44
CA GLY A 36 0.15 -8.74 7.86
C GLY A 36 -0.42 -7.71 6.88
N ALA A 37 0.18 -7.55 5.69
CA ALA A 37 -0.34 -6.67 4.65
C ALA A 37 -1.35 -7.41 3.78
N GLU A 38 -2.63 -7.07 3.92
CA GLU A 38 -3.71 -7.80 3.26
C GLU A 38 -5.00 -6.99 3.13
N ILE A 39 -5.87 -7.43 2.23
CA ILE A 39 -7.24 -6.96 2.10
C ILE A 39 -8.19 -8.13 2.40
N ARG A 40 -9.04 -7.98 3.42
CA ARG A 40 -10.07 -8.94 3.83
C ARG A 40 -11.44 -8.29 3.88
N LEU A 41 -12.10 -8.19 2.74
CA LEU A 41 -13.39 -7.51 2.60
C LEU A 41 -14.47 -8.50 2.18
N TRP A 42 -15.31 -8.96 3.11
CA TRP A 42 -16.40 -9.87 2.74
C TRP A 42 -17.42 -9.15 1.83
N PRO A 43 -17.94 -9.79 0.76
CA PRO A 43 -17.79 -11.21 0.38
C PRO A 43 -16.62 -11.52 -0.59
N LEU A 44 -15.68 -10.60 -0.78
CA LEU A 44 -14.55 -10.77 -1.67
C LEU A 44 -13.52 -11.74 -1.07
N ALA A 45 -12.81 -12.46 -1.94
CA ALA A 45 -11.68 -13.28 -1.54
C ALA A 45 -10.57 -12.41 -0.94
N ALA A 46 -9.93 -12.90 0.12
CA ALA A 46 -8.79 -12.24 0.73
C ALA A 46 -7.65 -12.05 -0.29
N LYS A 47 -6.97 -10.90 -0.22
CA LYS A 47 -5.82 -10.58 -1.06
C LYS A 47 -4.61 -10.31 -0.18
N GLN A 48 -3.53 -11.03 -0.42
CA GLN A 48 -2.23 -10.68 0.13
C GLN A 48 -1.69 -9.46 -0.62
N LEU A 49 -1.13 -8.50 0.11
CA LEU A 49 -0.39 -7.38 -0.48
C LEU A 49 1.10 -7.66 -0.43
N TYR A 50 1.80 -7.26 -1.47
CA TYR A 50 3.24 -7.36 -1.58
C TYR A 50 3.89 -5.98 -1.49
N LEU A 51 5.22 -5.96 -1.40
CA LEU A 51 6.00 -4.73 -1.34
C LEU A 51 5.62 -3.78 -2.49
N GLY A 52 5.58 -4.27 -3.72
CA GLY A 52 5.25 -3.46 -4.89
C GLY A 52 3.84 -2.87 -4.85
N ASP A 53 2.86 -3.57 -4.27
CA ASP A 53 1.51 -3.04 -4.12
C ASP A 53 1.49 -1.86 -3.14
N LEU A 54 2.14 -2.02 -1.98
CA LEU A 54 2.20 -1.00 -0.95
C LEU A 54 2.94 0.25 -1.42
N LEU A 55 4.09 0.09 -2.09
CA LEU A 55 4.86 1.24 -2.60
C LEU A 55 4.05 2.04 -3.63
N GLN A 56 3.36 1.38 -4.56
CA GLN A 56 2.49 2.08 -5.51
C GLN A 56 1.35 2.83 -4.80
N LEU A 57 0.72 2.22 -3.80
CA LEU A 57 -0.40 2.82 -3.08
C LEU A 57 0.04 4.00 -2.19
N TRP A 58 1.20 3.89 -1.53
CA TRP A 58 1.74 4.94 -0.67
C TRP A 58 2.33 6.10 -1.46
N PHE A 59 3.12 5.83 -2.49
CA PHE A 59 3.79 6.89 -3.26
C PHE A 59 2.85 7.58 -4.26
N ALA A 60 1.74 6.95 -4.63
CA ALA A 60 0.63 7.63 -5.31
C ALA A 60 -0.33 8.33 -4.34
N GLU A 61 -0.02 8.35 -3.04
CA GLU A 61 -0.79 8.97 -1.98
C GLU A 61 -2.24 8.44 -1.81
N LYS A 62 -2.54 7.26 -2.34
CA LYS A 62 -3.89 6.65 -2.32
C LYS A 62 -4.23 6.09 -0.95
N TRP A 63 -3.27 5.43 -0.31
CA TRP A 63 -3.43 4.75 0.97
C TRP A 63 -2.74 5.49 2.11
N LEU A 64 -2.89 6.82 2.11
CA LEU A 64 -2.46 7.70 3.17
C LEU A 64 -3.71 8.22 3.88
N VAL A 65 -3.74 8.15 5.20
CA VAL A 65 -4.85 8.76 5.94
C VAL A 65 -4.63 10.26 5.92
N GLU A 66 -5.46 10.98 5.16
CA GLU A 66 -5.56 12.42 5.29
C GLU A 66 -6.01 12.73 6.72
N LYS A 67 -5.11 13.28 7.52
CA LYS A 67 -5.50 13.93 8.77
C LYS A 67 -6.48 15.02 8.36
N GLU A 68 -7.73 14.94 8.80
CA GLU A 68 -8.76 15.92 8.44
C GLU A 68 -8.15 17.32 8.58
N ARG A 69 -8.03 18.01 7.44
CA ARG A 69 -7.60 19.41 7.45
C ARG A 69 -8.69 20.12 8.25
N GLN A 70 -8.38 20.52 9.48
CA GLN A 70 -9.27 21.40 10.23
C GLN A 70 -9.35 22.69 9.42
N PHE A 71 -10.41 22.85 8.64
CA PHE A 71 -10.69 24.07 7.91
C PHE A 71 -11.15 25.12 8.93
N SER A 72 -10.20 25.80 9.58
CA SER A 72 -10.48 27.06 10.25
C SER A 72 -10.20 28.21 9.29
N PHE A 73 -11.03 29.24 9.34
CA PHE A 73 -10.88 30.45 8.51
C PHE A 73 -9.50 31.13 8.74
N GLU A 74 -8.89 30.91 9.90
CA GLU A 74 -7.56 31.40 10.29
C GLU A 74 -6.40 30.72 9.52
N ILE A 75 -6.58 29.47 9.08
CA ILE A 75 -5.56 28.75 8.28
C ILE A 75 -5.54 29.24 6.83
N PHE A 76 -6.61 29.87 6.32
CA PHE A 76 -6.64 30.38 4.94
C PHE A 76 -5.72 31.60 4.72
N LEU A 77 -5.41 32.35 5.78
CA LEU A 77 -4.54 33.53 5.73
C LEU A 77 -3.06 33.21 5.93
N ASN A 78 -2.74 32.01 6.44
CA ASN A 78 -1.38 31.53 6.60
C ASN A 78 -1.10 30.46 5.54
N ALA A 79 0.05 30.50 4.87
CA ALA A 79 0.41 29.45 3.92
C ALA A 79 0.25 28.08 4.62
N PRO A 80 -0.57 27.15 4.07
CA PRO A 80 -0.86 25.91 4.75
C PRO A 80 0.45 25.16 4.95
N GLU A 81 0.87 25.03 6.19
CA GLU A 81 1.99 24.18 6.57
C GLU A 81 1.63 22.77 6.09
N ILE A 82 2.35 22.28 5.08
CA ILE A 82 2.15 20.94 4.52
C ILE A 82 2.59 19.97 5.62
N GLN A 83 1.66 19.58 6.49
CA GLN A 83 1.96 18.60 7.52
C GLN A 83 2.33 17.29 6.81
N PRO A 84 3.51 16.70 7.12
CA PRO A 84 3.92 15.46 6.52
C PRO A 84 2.89 14.38 6.82
N LYS A 85 2.53 13.61 5.79
CA LYS A 85 1.60 12.50 5.92
C LYS A 85 2.25 11.42 6.78
N ASP A 86 1.62 11.12 7.92
CA ASP A 86 2.22 10.30 8.97
C ASP A 86 1.63 8.88 9.01
N LEU A 87 0.49 8.65 8.36
CA LEU A 87 -0.30 7.42 8.50
C LEU A 87 -0.43 6.69 7.16
N PHE A 88 0.11 5.48 7.11
CA PHE A 88 0.21 4.65 5.91
C PHE A 88 -0.61 3.38 6.08
N ILE A 89 -1.70 3.23 5.32
CA ILE A 89 -2.54 2.02 5.38
C ILE A 89 -1.76 0.85 4.79
N TYR A 90 -1.74 -0.29 5.47
CA TYR A 90 -1.10 -1.51 4.95
C TYR A 90 -1.99 -2.74 5.04
N ALA A 91 -3.10 -2.67 5.77
CA ALA A 91 -4.11 -3.71 5.75
C ALA A 91 -5.51 -3.11 5.88
N ILE A 92 -6.47 -3.78 5.26
CA ILE A 92 -7.88 -3.39 5.29
C ILE A 92 -8.70 -4.65 5.58
N SER A 93 -9.60 -4.57 6.54
CA SER A 93 -10.54 -5.63 6.87
C SER A 93 -11.96 -5.08 7.02
N GLY A 94 -12.96 -5.90 6.74
CA GLY A 94 -14.35 -5.47 6.91
C GLY A 94 -15.36 -6.25 6.11
N ASN A 95 -16.55 -5.67 6.03
CA ASN A 95 -17.69 -6.23 5.35
C ASN A 95 -18.35 -5.14 4.50
N LEU A 96 -18.33 -5.34 3.18
CA LEU A 96 -18.87 -4.39 2.21
C LEU A 96 -20.39 -4.25 2.29
N ILE A 97 -21.09 -5.25 2.83
CA ILE A 97 -22.54 -5.24 2.97
C ILE A 97 -22.97 -4.50 4.23
N THR A 98 -22.29 -4.72 5.36
CA THR A 98 -22.65 -4.05 6.63
C THR A 98 -21.97 -2.70 6.83
N GLY A 99 -20.92 -2.40 6.06
CA GLY A 99 -20.17 -1.15 6.16
C GLY A 99 -19.22 -1.07 7.36
N SER A 100 -19.08 -2.14 8.15
CA SER A 100 -18.11 -2.21 9.26
C SER A 100 -16.72 -2.52 8.70
N ASN A 101 -15.85 -1.52 8.69
CA ASN A 101 -14.53 -1.60 8.08
C ASN A 101 -13.46 -1.00 8.99
N GLN A 102 -12.30 -1.62 9.00
CA GLN A 102 -11.13 -1.21 9.74
C GLN A 102 -9.89 -1.28 8.85
N SER A 103 -8.88 -0.54 9.26
CA SER A 103 -7.57 -0.55 8.64
C SER A 103 -6.49 -0.67 9.69
N LYS A 104 -5.39 -1.32 9.32
CA LYS A 104 -4.13 -1.18 10.04
C LYS A 104 -3.29 -0.16 9.32
N VAL A 105 -2.83 0.82 10.08
CA VAL A 105 -2.00 1.91 9.58
C VAL A 105 -0.68 1.94 10.33
N TRP A 106 0.38 2.28 9.64
CA TRP A 106 1.67 2.59 10.24
C TRP A 106 1.78 4.08 10.47
N GLN A 107 2.06 4.48 11.71
CA GLN A 107 2.34 5.85 12.08
C GLN A 107 3.86 6.07 12.13
N THR A 108 4.38 6.94 11.27
CA THR A 108 5.84 7.16 11.16
C THR A 108 6.42 7.91 12.37
N SER A 109 5.68 8.85 12.95
CA SER A 109 6.13 9.68 14.07
C SER A 109 6.30 8.89 15.38
N THR A 110 5.48 7.86 15.58
CA THR A 110 5.53 6.99 16.77
C THR A 110 6.17 5.63 16.49
N ALA A 111 6.46 5.32 15.22
CA ALA A 111 6.92 4.02 14.74
C ALA A 111 6.04 2.87 15.26
N GLN A 112 4.72 3.01 15.13
CA GLN A 112 3.75 2.05 15.64
C GLN A 112 2.62 1.79 14.65
N THR A 113 2.04 0.59 14.77
CA THR A 113 0.78 0.25 14.10
C THR A 113 -0.40 0.77 14.92
N GLN A 114 -1.39 1.33 14.24
CA GLN A 114 -2.71 1.68 14.81
C GLN A 114 -3.82 0.98 14.03
N GLU A 115 -4.97 0.79 14.69
CA GLU A 115 -6.20 0.36 14.04
C GLU A 115 -7.18 1.53 13.97
N LEU A 116 -7.65 1.83 12.76
CA LEU A 116 -8.56 2.93 12.50
C LEU A 116 -9.81 2.44 11.78
N SER A 117 -10.96 3.02 12.12
CA SER A 117 -12.17 2.87 11.30
C SER A 117 -11.91 3.46 9.92
N LEU A 118 -12.22 2.72 8.86
CA LEU A 118 -11.95 3.14 7.49
C LEU A 118 -13.25 3.43 6.75
N ALA A 119 -13.52 4.70 6.49
CA ALA A 119 -14.61 5.10 5.61
C ALA A 119 -14.27 4.79 4.15
N ASN A 120 -15.29 4.59 3.31
CA ASN A 120 -15.15 4.42 1.86
C ASN A 120 -14.15 3.32 1.46
N VAL A 121 -14.27 2.14 2.09
CA VAL A 121 -13.37 1.01 1.83
C VAL A 121 -13.40 0.52 0.38
N SER A 122 -14.51 0.75 -0.34
CA SER A 122 -14.64 0.47 -1.77
C SER A 122 -13.64 1.26 -2.60
N ARG A 123 -13.41 2.54 -2.28
CA ARG A 123 -12.40 3.37 -2.95
C ARG A 123 -11.01 2.74 -2.84
N HIS A 124 -10.60 2.39 -1.63
CA HIS A 124 -9.30 1.76 -1.37
C HIS A 124 -9.13 0.43 -2.11
N TYR A 125 -10.21 -0.36 -2.19
CA TYR A 125 -10.21 -1.61 -2.95
C TYR A 125 -10.03 -1.37 -4.46
N PHE A 126 -10.70 -0.37 -5.04
CA PHE A 126 -10.53 -0.03 -6.46
C PHE A 126 -9.15 0.57 -6.76
N GLU A 127 -8.59 1.34 -5.83
CA GLU A 127 -7.22 1.84 -5.92
C GLU A 127 -6.21 0.69 -5.99
N TYR A 128 -6.40 -0.38 -5.19
CA TYR A 128 -5.63 -1.61 -5.28
C TYR A 128 -5.85 -2.37 -6.60
N GLN A 129 -7.10 -2.50 -7.06
CA GLN A 129 -7.39 -3.18 -8.34
C GLN A 129 -6.78 -2.46 -9.56
N ALA A 130 -6.55 -1.15 -9.46
CA ALA A 130 -5.95 -0.34 -10.52
C ALA A 130 -4.42 -0.39 -10.56
N LEU A 131 -3.77 -1.20 -9.71
CA LEU A 131 -2.32 -1.33 -9.67
C LEU A 131 -1.79 -2.05 -10.91
N THR A 132 -0.58 -1.66 -11.33
CA THR A 132 0.13 -2.36 -12.40
C THR A 132 1.11 -3.33 -11.77
N GLN A 133 0.98 -4.62 -12.10
CA GLN A 133 1.87 -5.67 -11.61
C GLN A 133 2.80 -6.14 -12.75
N PRO A 134 4.08 -6.40 -12.47
CA PRO A 134 5.00 -6.94 -13.46
C PRO A 134 4.57 -8.35 -13.86
N LYS A 135 4.68 -8.65 -15.15
CA LYS A 135 4.41 -10.00 -15.65
C LYS A 135 5.64 -10.87 -15.45
N ALA A 136 5.44 -12.13 -15.09
CA ALA A 136 6.53 -13.10 -15.10
C ALA A 136 7.11 -13.16 -16.52
N VAL A 137 8.41 -12.89 -16.66
CA VAL A 137 9.11 -13.08 -17.92
C VAL A 137 9.20 -14.59 -18.14
N GLN A 138 8.31 -15.13 -18.98
CA GLN A 138 8.45 -16.51 -19.43
C GLN A 138 9.72 -16.57 -20.29
N ALA A 139 10.71 -17.35 -19.87
CA ALA A 139 11.86 -17.64 -20.71
C ALA A 139 11.35 -18.23 -22.03
N PRO A 140 11.84 -17.77 -23.20
CA PRO A 140 11.40 -18.31 -24.48
C PRO A 140 11.66 -19.82 -24.48
N GLN A 141 10.59 -20.61 -24.64
CA GLN A 141 10.70 -22.04 -24.84
C GLN A 141 11.57 -22.26 -26.08
N ALA A 142 12.80 -22.72 -25.86
CA ALA A 142 13.65 -23.22 -26.93
C ALA A 142 12.89 -24.36 -27.60
N LYS A 143 12.31 -24.08 -28.78
CA LYS A 143 11.85 -25.12 -29.70
C LYS A 143 13.08 -25.87 -30.17
N TRP A 144 13.48 -26.89 -29.42
CA TRP A 144 14.37 -27.91 -29.93
C TRP A 144 13.61 -28.63 -31.03
N GLY A 145 13.90 -28.25 -32.28
CA GLY A 145 13.46 -29.00 -33.44
C GLY A 145 14.06 -30.39 -33.37
N MET A 146 13.21 -31.42 -33.38
CA MET A 146 13.63 -32.74 -33.84
C MET A 146 13.52 -32.74 -35.36
N LEU A 147 14.69 -32.81 -35.99
CA LEU A 147 14.88 -33.40 -37.31
C LEU A 147 14.81 -34.92 -37.18
#